data_AF-A0A0L6TX73-F1
#
_entry.id   AF-A0A0L6TX73-F1
#
_cell.length_a   1.000
_cell.length_b   1.000
_cell.length_c   1.000
_cell.angle_alpha   90.00
_cell.angle_beta   90.00
_cell.angle_gamma   90.00
#
_symmetry.space_group_name_H-M   'P 1'
#
loop_
_entity.id
_entity.type
_entity.pdbx_description
1 polymer ?
#
loop_
_entity_poly.entity_id
_entity_poly.type
_entity_poly.pdbx_seq_one_letter_code
_entity_poly.pdbx_strand_id
1 'polypeptide(L)' 'MADSLKNCFLVNAPAGSGKTTQIKAMVKKCILENPRDNILCITYTNRAADELSRDVDAKNVFIGTIHSFLNSF' A
#
# COMPACT_ATOMS: atom_id res chain seq x y z
N MET A 1 -17.79 -3.16 -6.93
CA MET A 1 -17.64 -4.53 -6.39
C MET A 1 -16.20 -4.94 -6.62
N ALA A 2 -15.51 -5.46 -5.61
CA ALA A 2 -14.15 -5.98 -5.77
C ALA A 2 -14.29 -7.46 -6.19
N ASP A 3 -13.93 -7.78 -7.43
CA ASP A 3 -13.87 -9.16 -7.89
C ASP A 3 -12.61 -9.83 -7.33
N SER A 4 -12.80 -10.95 -6.63
CA SER A 4 -11.71 -11.74 -6.03
C SER A 4 -11.15 -12.70 -7.06
N LEU A 5 -10.02 -12.33 -7.67
CA LEU A 5 -9.20 -13.23 -8.49
C LEU A 5 -8.02 -13.68 -7.63
N LYS A 6 -8.07 -14.88 -7.04
CA LYS A 6 -6.91 -15.59 -6.45
C LYS A 6 -5.87 -14.70 -5.73
N ASN A 7 -6.25 -14.08 -4.60
CA ASN A 7 -5.43 -13.15 -3.79
C ASN A 7 -5.19 -11.75 -4.41
N CYS A 8 -5.92 -11.40 -5.46
CA CYS A 8 -5.94 -10.05 -6.03
C CYS A 8 -7.22 -9.32 -5.58
N PHE A 9 -7.04 -8.09 -5.10
CA PHE A 9 -8.13 -7.17 -4.76
C PHE A 9 -8.10 -5.99 -5.72
N LEU A 10 -9.09 -5.90 -6.61
CA LEU A 10 -9.25 -4.76 -7.49
C LEU A 10 -10.14 -3.70 -6.84
N VAL A 11 -9.55 -2.53 -6.54
CA VAL A 11 -10.28 -1.37 -6.01
C VAL A 11 -10.52 -0.37 -7.13
N ASN A 12 -11.71 -0.42 -7.73
CA ASN A 12 -12.16 0.59 -8.69
C ASN A 12 -13.11 1.59 -8.01
N ALA A 13 -12.70 2.85 -7.89
CA ALA A 13 -13.50 3.88 -7.22
C ALA A 13 -13.23 5.29 -7.78
N PRO A 14 -14.25 6.19 -7.80
CA PRO A 14 -14.14 7.53 -8.39
C PRO A 14 -13.21 8.46 -7.59
N ALA A 15 -12.89 9.63 -8.15
CA ALA A 15 -12.14 10.66 -7.43
C ALA A 15 -12.85 11.05 -6.12
N GLY A 16 -12.08 11.36 -5.07
CA GLY A 16 -12.63 11.74 -3.77
C GLY A 16 -13.25 10.60 -2.93
N SER A 17 -13.29 9.37 -3.42
CA SER A 17 -13.93 8.23 -2.73
C SER A 17 -13.11 7.61 -1.58
N GLY A 18 -12.01 8.25 -1.14
CA GLY A 18 -11.18 7.72 -0.06
C GLY A 18 -10.28 6.53 -0.41
N LYS A 19 -9.93 6.32 -1.69
CA LYS A 19 -9.08 5.19 -2.13
C LYS A 19 -7.79 5.03 -1.31
N THR A 20 -7.05 6.12 -1.14
CA THR A 20 -5.78 6.11 -0.39
C THR A 20 -5.99 5.73 1.07
N THR A 21 -7.06 6.23 1.69
CA THR A 21 -7.44 5.88 3.07
C THR A 21 -7.75 4.40 3.19
N GLN A 22 -8.49 3.83 2.23
CA GLN A 22 -8.81 2.41 2.23
C GLN A 22 -7.57 1.54 2.04
N ILE A 23 -6.68 1.89 1.09
CA ILE A 23 -5.41 1.17 0.89
C ILE A 23 -4.54 1.21 2.15
N LYS A 24 -4.44 2.38 2.80
CA LYS A 24 -3.72 2.53 4.08
C LYS A 24 -4.28 1.62 5.17
N ALA A 25 -5.61 1.53 5.29
CA ALA A 25 -6.26 0.63 6.24
C ALA A 25 -5.98 -0.84 5.93
N MET A 26 -6.00 -1.23 4.65
CA MET A 26 -5.67 -2.59 4.22
C MET A 26 -4.22 -2.96 4.55
N VAL A 27 -3.26 -2.08 4.26
CA VAL A 27 -1.83 -2.29 4.60
C VAL A 27 -1.67 -2.47 6.10
N LYS A 28 -2.25 -1.59 6.93
CA LYS A 28 -2.21 -1.72 8.39
C LYS A 28 -2.78 -3.05 8.88
N LYS A 29 -3.91 -3.47 8.31
CA LYS A 29 -4.52 -4.76 8.64
C LYS A 29 -3.59 -5.93 8.29
N CYS A 30 -2.97 -5.92 7.11
CA CYS A 30 -2.01 -6.95 6.72
C CYS A 30 -0.81 -7.03 7.66
N ILE A 31 -0.26 -5.89 8.10
CA ILE A 31 0.86 -5.84 9.06
C ILE A 31 0.44 -6.44 10.41
N LEU A 32 -0.75 -6.11 10.90
CA LEU A 32 -1.25 -6.60 12.19
C LEU A 32 -1.55 -8.10 12.17
N GLU A 33 -2.14 -8.60 11.08
CA GLU A 33 -2.50 -10.02 10.94
C GLU A 33 -1.27 -10.88 10.62
N ASN A 34 -0.29 -10.34 9.89
CA ASN A 34 0.90 -11.07 9.44
C ASN A 34 2.18 -10.25 9.69
N PRO A 35 2.64 -10.12 10.95
CA PRO A 35 3.72 -9.21 11.33
C PRO A 35 5.11 -9.59 10.78
N ARG A 36 5.25 -10.77 10.17
CA ARG A 36 6.50 -11.25 9.57
C ARG A 36 6.53 -11.16 8.04
N ASP A 37 5.40 -10.82 7.42
CA ASP A 37 5.29 -10.81 5.95
C ASP A 37 5.90 -9.55 5.37
N ASN A 38 6.58 -9.68 4.23
CA ASN A 38 7.10 -8.52 3.52
C ASN A 38 5.99 -7.84 2.72
N ILE A 39 5.85 -6.52 2.86
CA ILE A 39 4.86 -5.73 2.14
C ILE A 39 5.57 -4.72 1.22
N LEU A 40 5.18 -4.72 -0.05
CA LEU A 40 5.63 -3.77 -1.05
C LEU A 40 4.44 -2.92 -1.52
N CYS A 41 4.48 -1.62 -1.23
CA CYS A 41 3.50 -0.66 -1.70
C CYS A 41 4.15 0.32 -2.68
N ILE A 42 3.72 0.27 -3.93
CA ILE A 42 4.22 1.14 -5.01
C ILE A 42 3.15 2.14 -5.40
N THR A 43 3.55 3.41 -5.54
CA THR A 43 2.70 4.48 -6.06
C THR A 43 3.46 5.35 -7.06
N TYR A 44 2.75 6.20 -7.80
CA TYR A 44 3.37 7.00 -8.86
C TYR A 44 4.08 8.26 -8.34
N THR A 45 3.64 8.84 -7.22
CA THR A 45 4.17 10.12 -6.71
C THR A 45 4.70 9.99 -5.29
N ASN A 46 5.77 10.73 -4.98
CA ASN A 46 6.31 10.80 -3.61
C ASN A 46 5.26 11.28 -2.61
N ARG A 47 4.44 12.27 -2.97
CA ARG A 47 3.34 12.74 -2.12
C ARG A 47 2.36 11.63 -1.70
N ALA A 48 2.03 10.73 -2.63
CA ALA A 48 1.17 9.60 -2.30
C ALA A 48 1.89 8.56 -1.43
N ALA A 49 3.20 8.38 -1.63
CA ALA A 49 4.02 7.49 -0.80
C ALA A 49 4.08 8.02 0.64
N ASP A 50 4.32 9.32 0.81
CA ASP A 50 4.34 10.01 2.10
C ASP A 50 2.99 9.88 2.83
N GLU A 51 1.87 10.03 2.11
CA GLU A 51 0.53 9.87 2.69
C GLU A 51 0.27 8.43 3.18
N LEU A 52 0.73 7.44 2.42
CA LEU A 52 0.57 6.02 2.73
C LEU A 52 1.49 5.58 3.87
N SER A 53 2.70 6.14 3.97
CA SER A 53 3.69 5.80 5.00
C SER A 53 3.42 6.46 6.34
N ARG A 54 2.59 7.51 6.40
CA ARG A 54 2.14 8.09 7.67
C ARG A 54 1.60 7.01 8.59
N ASP A 55 2.09 6.95 9.82
CA ASP A 55 1.64 6.00 10.85
C ASP A 55 1.81 4.52 10.47
N VAL A 56 2.73 4.21 9.55
CA VAL A 56 3.18 2.85 9.24
C VAL A 56 4.65 2.75 9.62
N ASP A 57 4.92 2.14 10.77
CA ASP A 57 6.29 1.90 11.27
C ASP A 57 6.52 0.40 11.41
N ALA A 58 7.02 -0.22 10.34
CA ALA A 58 7.28 -1.65 10.28
C ALA A 58 8.50 -1.93 9.40
N LYS A 59 9.47 -2.69 9.92
CA LYS A 59 10.76 -2.96 9.26
C LYS A 59 10.63 -3.79 7.98
N ASN A 60 9.55 -4.54 7.85
CA ASN A 60 9.20 -5.43 6.73
C ASN A 60 8.29 -4.77 5.69
N VAL A 61 8.15 -3.43 5.71
CA VAL A 61 7.25 -2.69 4.83
C VAL A 61 8.03 -1.65 4.03
N PHE A 62 7.94 -1.74 2.70
CA PHE A 62 8.41 -0.70 1.79
C PHE A 62 7.23 0.06 1.19
N ILE A 63 7.28 1.39 1.27
CA ILE A 63 6.30 2.29 0.65
C ILE A 63 7.07 3.33 -0.15
N GLY A 64 6.85 3.40 -1.47
CA GLY A 64 7.62 4.30 -2.30
C GLY A 64 7.14 4.35 -3.75
N THR A 65 7.89 5.09 -4.57
CA THR A 65 7.72 5.01 -6.02
C THR A 65 8.43 3.81 -6.60
N ILE A 66 8.08 3.43 -7.83
CA ILE A 66 8.80 2.37 -8.55
C ILE A 66 10.29 2.72 -8.72
N HIS A 67 10.60 3.99 -8.96
CA HIS A 67 11.99 4.47 -9.07
C HIS A 67 12.73 4.33 -7.74
N SER A 68 12.09 4.69 -6.62
CA SER A 68 12.67 4.52 -5.28
C SER A 68 12.96 3.05 -4.96
N PHE A 69 12.05 2.15 -5.35
CA PHE A 69 12.22 0.71 -5.14
C PHE A 69 13.39 0.16 -5.95
N LEU A 70 13.46 0.47 -7.24
CA LEU A 70 14.51 -0.02 -8.12
C LEU A 70 15.90 0.52 -7.75
N ASN A 71 16.00 1.75 -7.26
CA ASN A 71 17.26 2.35 -6.80
C ASN A 71 17.75 1.78 -5.44
N SER A 72 16.97 0.91 -4.80
CA SER A 72 17.35 0.28 -3.53
C SER A 72 18.17 -1.01 -3.71
N PHE A 73 18.47 -1.39 -4.96
CA PHE A 73 19.31 -2.53 -5.37
C PHE A 73 20.54 -2.04 -6.13
#